data_AF-A0A2X1KDZ6-F1
#
_entry.id   AF-A0A2X1KDZ6-F1
#
_cell.length_a   1.000
_cell.length_b   1.000
_cell.length_c   1.000
_cell.angle_alpha   90.00
_cell.angle_beta   90.00
_cell.angle_gamma   90.00
#
_symmetry.space_group_name_H-M   'P 1'
#
loop_
_entity.id
_entity.type
_entity.pdbx_description
1 polymer ?
#
loop_
_entity_poly.entity_id
_entity_poly.type
_entity_poly.pdbx_seq_one_letter_code
_entity_poly.pdbx_strand_id
1 'polypeptide(L)'
;MVITDENGKKKQSYFHDFFNYAGIHRSVMLYTTPNTWVDDITVVTHVAQDCNHASVDWQVVANGDVSVELRDADQQVVATGQGTSGTLQVVNPHLWQPGEGYLYELCVTAKSQTECDIYPLRVGIRSVAVKGEQFLINHKPFYFTGFGRHEDADLRGKGFDNVLMVHDHALMDWIGANSYRTSHYPYAEEMLDWADEHGIVVIDETAACRL
;
A
#
# COMPACT_ATOMS: atom_id res chain seq x y z
N MET A 1 4.04 26.44 -14.69
CA MET A 1 4.02 27.19 -15.96
C MET A 1 5.44 27.32 -16.47
N VAL A 2 5.68 27.09 -17.76
CA VAL A 2 6.98 27.35 -18.38
C VAL A 2 6.94 28.75 -18.99
N ILE A 3 7.83 29.62 -18.55
CA ILE A 3 7.97 31.00 -19.06
C ILE A 3 9.22 31.03 -19.93
N THR A 4 9.09 31.49 -21.17
CA THR A 4 10.23 31.69 -22.09
C THR A 4 10.67 33.15 -21.99
N ASP A 5 11.95 33.40 -21.71
CA ASP A 5 12.49 34.76 -21.70
C ASP A 5 12.81 35.28 -23.11
N GLU A 6 13.20 36.56 -23.19
CA GLU A 6 13.51 37.26 -24.45
C GLU A 6 14.62 36.60 -25.28
N ASN A 7 15.49 35.80 -24.65
CA ASN A 7 16.57 35.08 -25.30
C ASN A 7 16.18 33.63 -25.67
N GLY A 8 14.92 33.25 -25.48
CA GLY A 8 14.41 31.91 -25.75
C GLY A 8 14.68 30.88 -24.64
N LYS A 9 15.25 31.27 -23.49
CA LYS A 9 15.50 30.34 -22.38
C LYS A 9 14.20 30.07 -21.64
N LYS A 10 13.89 28.79 -21.46
CA LYS A 10 12.72 28.32 -20.71
C LYS A 10 13.02 28.26 -19.21
N LYS A 11 12.12 28.81 -18.40
CA LYS A 11 12.17 28.79 -16.93
C LYS A 11 10.89 28.16 -16.42
N GLN A 12 11.02 27.20 -15.51
CA GLN A 12 9.86 26.64 -14.82
C GLN A 12 9.46 27.57 -13.67
N SER A 13 8.18 27.89 -13.59
CA SER A 13 7.52 28.54 -12.46
C SER A 13 6.45 27.58 -11.90
N TYR A 14 6.31 27.50 -10.58
CA TYR A 14 5.36 26.63 -9.91
C TYR A 14 4.87 27.28 -8.60
N PHE A 15 3.84 26.69 -8.01
CA PHE A 15 3.13 27.21 -6.83
C PHE A 15 3.18 26.21 -5.65
N HIS A 16 4.20 25.36 -5.61
CA HIS A 16 4.47 24.43 -4.53
C HIS A 16 5.85 24.72 -3.91
N ASP A 17 6.03 24.42 -2.63
CA ASP A 17 7.22 24.78 -1.85
C ASP A 17 8.21 23.62 -1.69
N PHE A 18 8.40 22.85 -2.77
CA PHE A 18 9.44 21.84 -2.87
C PHE A 18 10.12 21.94 -4.24
N PHE A 19 11.39 21.57 -4.29
CA PHE A 19 12.15 21.64 -5.54
C PHE A 19 11.60 20.66 -6.58
N ASN A 20 11.59 21.10 -7.84
CA ASN A 20 11.09 20.33 -8.96
C ASN A 20 12.14 19.32 -9.48
N TYR A 21 12.61 18.42 -8.60
CA TYR A 21 13.42 17.26 -9.00
C TYR A 21 12.70 16.46 -10.08
N ALA A 22 13.47 15.99 -11.06
CA ALA A 22 13.01 15.19 -12.18
C ALA A 22 14.07 14.14 -12.56
N GLY A 23 13.65 13.12 -13.30
CA GLY A 23 14.50 12.00 -13.69
C GLY A 23 13.84 10.67 -13.38
N ILE A 24 14.64 9.62 -13.31
CA ILE A 24 14.19 8.29 -12.88
C ILE A 24 14.45 8.19 -11.37
N HIS A 25 13.40 8.33 -10.57
CA HIS A 25 13.51 8.40 -9.11
C HIS A 25 13.37 7.04 -8.41
N ARG A 26 12.81 6.03 -9.09
CA ARG A 26 12.53 4.70 -8.53
C ARG A 26 13.13 3.59 -9.39
N SER A 27 13.02 2.36 -8.92
CA SER A 27 13.53 1.18 -9.61
C SER A 27 12.98 1.07 -11.03
N VAL A 28 13.83 0.59 -11.94
CA VAL A 28 13.46 0.23 -13.32
C VAL A 28 13.70 -1.26 -13.46
N MET A 29 12.66 -1.99 -13.84
CA MET A 29 12.69 -3.45 -13.87
C MET A 29 12.09 -3.98 -15.17
N LEU A 30 12.75 -5.00 -15.73
CA LEU A 30 12.14 -5.90 -16.70
C LEU A 30 11.77 -7.18 -15.97
N TYR A 31 10.51 -7.57 -16.06
CA TYR A 31 10.01 -8.85 -15.55
C TYR A 31 9.25 -9.57 -16.66
N THR A 32 9.00 -10.86 -16.46
CA THR A 32 8.24 -11.71 -17.39
C THR A 32 7.05 -12.31 -16.68
N THR A 33 5.94 -12.45 -17.38
CA THR A 33 4.78 -13.23 -16.96
C THR A 33 4.53 -14.34 -18.00
N PRO A 34 3.82 -15.42 -17.63
CA PRO A 34 3.26 -16.33 -18.64
C PRO A 34 2.17 -15.63 -19.46
N ASN A 35 1.68 -16.25 -20.55
CA ASN A 35 0.58 -15.67 -21.34
C ASN A 35 -0.78 -15.77 -20.60
N THR A 36 -0.86 -16.71 -19.67
CA THR A 36 -1.86 -16.84 -18.59
C THR A 36 -1.31 -16.13 -17.35
N TRP A 37 -1.87 -14.99 -16.95
CA TRP A 37 -1.33 -14.18 -15.85
C TRP A 37 -2.43 -13.44 -15.08
N VAL A 38 -2.12 -13.10 -13.82
CA VAL A 38 -2.93 -12.22 -12.96
C VAL A 38 -2.55 -10.77 -13.23
N ASP A 39 -3.53 -9.96 -13.64
CA ASP A 39 -3.35 -8.56 -14.04
C ASP A 39 -3.67 -7.57 -12.92
N ASP A 40 -4.79 -7.81 -12.22
CA ASP A 40 -5.23 -6.94 -11.14
C ASP A 40 -5.91 -7.74 -10.03
N ILE A 41 -5.73 -7.30 -8.78
CA ILE A 41 -6.35 -7.87 -7.60
C ILE A 41 -6.86 -6.72 -6.73
N THR A 42 -8.17 -6.69 -6.49
CA THR A 42 -8.79 -5.82 -5.50
C THR A 42 -9.23 -6.65 -4.29
N VAL A 43 -8.87 -6.20 -3.09
CA VAL A 43 -9.30 -6.81 -1.82
C VAL A 43 -9.99 -5.78 -0.93
N VAL A 44 -11.14 -6.15 -0.38
CA VAL A 44 -11.85 -5.36 0.64
C VAL A 44 -12.11 -6.23 1.87
N THR A 45 -11.73 -5.74 3.04
CA THR A 45 -11.89 -6.48 4.30
C THR A 45 -12.97 -5.84 5.17
N HIS A 46 -13.85 -6.67 5.71
CA HIS A 46 -14.89 -6.27 6.65
C HIS A 46 -14.67 -7.00 7.98
N VAL A 47 -14.72 -6.24 9.08
CA VAL A 47 -14.55 -6.78 10.45
C VAL A 47 -15.88 -6.64 11.18
N ALA A 48 -16.40 -7.74 11.73
CA ALA A 48 -17.61 -7.74 12.55
C ALA A 48 -17.43 -6.94 13.85
N GLN A 49 -18.52 -6.51 14.48
CA GLN A 49 -18.47 -5.72 15.72
C GLN A 49 -17.88 -6.50 16.90
N ASP A 50 -18.00 -7.82 16.90
CA ASP A 50 -17.42 -8.69 17.91
C ASP A 50 -15.92 -8.96 17.69
N CYS A 51 -15.36 -8.50 16.56
CA CYS A 51 -14.01 -8.78 16.07
C CYS A 51 -13.66 -10.28 15.95
N ASN A 52 -14.64 -11.19 16.03
CA ASN A 52 -14.43 -12.63 15.92
C ASN A 52 -14.67 -13.17 14.51
N HIS A 53 -15.21 -12.34 13.62
CA HIS A 53 -15.48 -12.70 12.24
C HIS A 53 -15.02 -11.59 11.31
N ALA A 54 -14.37 -11.98 10.23
CA ALA A 54 -14.05 -11.09 9.13
C ALA A 54 -14.38 -11.72 7.79
N SER A 55 -14.75 -10.88 6.82
CA SER A 55 -14.86 -11.28 5.44
C SER A 55 -13.81 -10.56 4.59
N VAL A 56 -13.24 -11.29 3.64
CA VAL A 56 -12.25 -10.79 2.68
C VAL A 56 -12.87 -10.97 1.30
N ASP A 57 -13.38 -9.87 0.75
CA ASP A 57 -13.92 -9.83 -0.60
C ASP A 57 -12.78 -9.64 -1.59
N TRP A 58 -12.75 -10.44 -2.65
CA TRP A 58 -11.77 -10.30 -3.72
C TRP A 58 -12.43 -10.10 -5.09
N GLN A 59 -11.70 -9.40 -5.95
CA GLN A 59 -11.94 -9.35 -7.38
C GLN A 59 -10.60 -9.45 -8.10
N VAL A 60 -10.53 -10.32 -9.11
CA VAL A 60 -9.32 -10.63 -9.86
C VAL A 60 -9.57 -10.45 -11.36
N VAL A 61 -8.67 -9.74 -12.02
CA VAL A 61 -8.56 -9.72 -13.49
C VAL A 61 -7.40 -10.63 -13.87
N ALA A 62 -7.67 -11.68 -14.64
CA ALA A 62 -6.67 -12.63 -15.07
C ALA A 62 -7.08 -13.33 -16.37
N ASN A 63 -6.08 -13.84 -17.09
CA ASN A 63 -6.30 -14.75 -18.21
C ASN A 63 -6.25 -16.19 -17.68
N GLY A 64 -7.39 -16.87 -17.55
CA GLY A 64 -7.46 -18.27 -17.09
C GLY A 64 -8.49 -18.48 -15.98
N ASP A 65 -8.62 -19.73 -15.53
CA ASP A 65 -9.44 -20.08 -14.37
C ASP A 65 -8.73 -19.61 -13.09
N VAL A 66 -9.45 -18.91 -12.22
CA VAL A 66 -8.92 -18.32 -10.99
C VAL A 66 -9.27 -19.17 -9.77
N SER A 67 -8.28 -19.37 -8.91
CA SER A 67 -8.48 -19.86 -7.54
C SER A 67 -7.67 -19.00 -6.56
N VAL A 68 -8.17 -18.87 -5.34
CA VAL A 68 -7.52 -18.08 -4.29
C VAL A 68 -7.36 -18.89 -3.02
N GLU A 69 -6.23 -18.71 -2.34
CA GLU A 69 -5.94 -19.25 -1.01
C GLU A 69 -5.51 -18.10 -0.10
N LEU A 70 -6.18 -17.92 1.03
CA LEU A 70 -5.70 -17.01 2.08
C LEU A 70 -4.91 -17.82 3.09
N ARG A 71 -3.67 -17.39 3.32
CA ARG A 71 -2.72 -18.01 4.25
C ARG A 71 -2.41 -17.07 5.40
N ASP A 72 -2.27 -17.63 6.60
CA ASP A 72 -1.78 -16.89 7.76
C ASP A 72 -0.25 -16.68 7.70
N ALA A 73 0.31 -15.99 8.70
CA ALA A 73 1.75 -15.71 8.76
C ALA A 73 2.62 -16.99 8.87
N ASP A 74 2.05 -18.09 9.36
CA ASP A 74 2.68 -19.41 9.45
C ASP A 74 2.46 -20.27 8.19
N GLN A 75 1.96 -19.65 7.10
CA GLN A 75 1.69 -20.26 5.80
C GLN A 75 0.61 -21.34 5.82
N GLN A 76 -0.25 -21.36 6.84
CA GLN A 76 -1.40 -22.26 6.90
C GLN A 76 -2.57 -21.66 6.13
N VAL A 77 -3.21 -22.48 5.30
CA VAL A 77 -4.40 -22.05 4.54
C VAL A 77 -5.58 -21.91 5.50
N VAL A 78 -6.09 -20.69 5.65
CA VAL A 78 -7.22 -20.36 6.52
C VAL A 78 -8.55 -20.28 5.76
N ALA A 79 -8.50 -20.00 4.45
CA ALA A 79 -9.68 -19.99 3.59
C ALA A 79 -9.29 -20.20 2.12
N THR A 80 -10.22 -20.74 1.33
CA THR A 80 -10.04 -20.99 -0.10
C THR A 80 -11.25 -20.54 -0.90
N GLY A 81 -11.04 -20.15 -2.15
CA GLY A 81 -12.09 -19.71 -3.06
C GLY A 81 -11.79 -20.01 -4.51
N GLN A 82 -12.82 -19.97 -5.35
CA GLN A 82 -12.71 -20.14 -6.80
C GLN A 82 -13.49 -19.04 -7.52
N GLY A 83 -13.07 -18.73 -8.73
CA GLY A 83 -13.68 -17.70 -9.58
C GLY A 83 -12.98 -16.34 -9.46
N THR A 84 -13.34 -15.46 -10.39
CA THR A 84 -12.76 -14.11 -10.53
C THR A 84 -13.23 -13.13 -9.47
N SER A 85 -14.24 -13.47 -8.68
CA SER A 85 -14.64 -12.72 -7.49
C SER A 85 -15.30 -13.63 -6.47
N GLY A 86 -15.29 -13.21 -5.21
CA GLY A 86 -15.88 -13.97 -4.13
C GLY A 86 -15.56 -13.37 -2.77
N THR A 87 -15.94 -14.11 -1.73
CA THR A 87 -15.74 -13.72 -0.33
C THR A 87 -15.16 -14.89 0.45
N LEU A 88 -14.02 -14.68 1.11
CA LEU A 88 -13.48 -15.62 2.10
C LEU A 88 -14.01 -15.23 3.48
N GLN A 89 -14.40 -16.22 4.28
CA GLN A 89 -14.80 -16.03 5.67
C GLN A 89 -13.64 -16.46 6.58
N VAL A 90 -13.26 -15.60 7.52
CA VAL A 90 -12.20 -15.85 8.48
C VAL A 90 -12.80 -15.79 9.88
N VAL A 91 -12.73 -16.92 10.60
CA VAL A 91 -13.18 -17.04 11.99
C VAL A 91 -12.00 -16.81 12.92
N ASN A 92 -12.21 -16.02 13.98
CA ASN A 92 -11.19 -15.60 14.93
C ASN A 92 -9.95 -14.99 14.22
N PRO A 93 -10.14 -13.92 13.42
CA PRO A 93 -9.06 -13.35 12.62
C PRO A 93 -8.00 -12.69 13.50
N HIS A 94 -6.73 -12.79 13.09
CA HIS A 94 -5.68 -11.92 13.60
C HIS A 94 -5.72 -10.61 12.81
N LEU A 95 -6.42 -9.61 13.36
CA LEU A 95 -6.58 -8.33 12.67
C LEU A 95 -5.24 -7.62 12.51
N TRP A 96 -5.08 -6.91 11.39
CA TRP A 96 -4.03 -5.90 11.27
C TRP A 96 -4.35 -4.76 12.25
N GLN A 97 -3.39 -4.43 13.11
CA GLN A 97 -3.51 -3.37 14.10
C GLN A 97 -2.34 -2.38 13.98
N PRO A 98 -2.58 -1.09 14.27
CA PRO A 98 -1.49 -0.13 14.39
C PRO A 98 -0.44 -0.61 15.40
N GLY A 99 0.84 -0.62 14.99
CA GLY A 99 1.99 -1.09 15.78
C GLY A 99 2.32 -2.58 15.70
N GLU A 100 1.44 -3.44 15.18
CA GLU A 100 1.72 -4.88 15.00
C GLU A 100 1.88 -5.27 13.53
N GLY A 101 1.02 -4.76 12.65
CA GLY A 101 1.16 -5.02 11.21
C GLY A 101 0.93 -6.47 10.78
N TYR A 102 0.04 -7.23 11.44
CA TYR A 102 -0.22 -8.62 11.05
C TYR A 102 -0.76 -8.73 9.61
N LEU A 103 -0.08 -9.51 8.77
CA LEU A 103 -0.42 -9.71 7.35
C LEU A 103 -0.71 -11.19 7.07
N TYR A 104 -1.84 -11.41 6.40
CA TYR A 104 -2.10 -12.65 5.67
C TYR A 104 -1.46 -12.58 4.27
N GLU A 105 -1.41 -13.70 3.58
CA GLU A 105 -1.03 -13.79 2.17
C GLU A 105 -2.19 -14.39 1.36
N LEU A 106 -2.77 -13.61 0.45
CA LEU A 106 -3.74 -14.06 -0.53
C LEU A 106 -3.01 -14.52 -1.78
N CYS A 107 -2.81 -15.82 -1.93
CA CYS A 107 -2.25 -16.42 -3.14
C CYS A 107 -3.35 -16.53 -4.20
N VAL A 108 -3.23 -15.75 -5.28
CA VAL A 108 -4.10 -15.84 -6.45
C VAL A 108 -3.42 -16.70 -7.50
N THR A 109 -4.08 -17.77 -7.93
CA THR A 109 -3.60 -18.64 -9.02
C THR A 109 -4.47 -18.44 -10.24
N ALA A 110 -3.87 -18.03 -11.35
CA ALA A 110 -4.49 -18.03 -12.68
C ALA A 110 -3.98 -19.23 -13.48
N LYS A 111 -4.88 -20.12 -13.90
CA LYS A 111 -4.51 -21.38 -14.53
C LYS A 111 -5.21 -21.56 -15.87
N SER A 112 -4.46 -21.97 -16.88
CA SER A 112 -4.99 -22.47 -18.15
C SER A 112 -4.66 -23.95 -18.31
N GLN A 113 -4.95 -24.52 -19.47
CA GLN A 113 -4.59 -25.91 -19.76
C GLN A 113 -3.07 -26.12 -19.85
N THR A 114 -2.32 -25.07 -20.19
CA THR A 114 -0.89 -25.15 -20.55
C THR A 114 0.01 -24.36 -19.63
N GLU A 115 -0.50 -23.32 -18.98
CA GLU A 115 0.28 -22.39 -18.17
C GLU A 115 -0.40 -22.14 -16.81
N CYS A 116 0.40 -21.67 -15.86
CA CYS A 116 -0.04 -21.31 -14.53
C CYS A 116 0.75 -20.09 -14.09
N ASP A 117 0.07 -19.13 -13.49
CA ASP A 117 0.64 -17.98 -12.82
C ASP A 117 0.13 -17.92 -11.38
N ILE A 118 1.00 -17.48 -10.48
CA ILE A 118 0.70 -17.39 -9.05
C ILE A 118 1.21 -16.04 -8.56
N TYR A 119 0.30 -15.24 -8.01
CA TYR A 119 0.61 -13.95 -7.44
C TYR A 119 0.24 -13.93 -5.95
N PRO A 120 1.22 -13.89 -5.03
CA PRO A 120 0.96 -13.68 -3.61
C PRO A 120 0.75 -12.19 -3.32
N LEU A 121 -0.40 -11.83 -2.76
CA LEU A 121 -0.70 -10.47 -2.29
C LEU A 121 -0.81 -10.46 -0.77
N ARG A 122 -0.05 -9.61 -0.08
CA ARG A 122 -0.18 -9.44 1.37
C ARG A 122 -1.45 -8.67 1.72
N VAL A 123 -2.18 -9.12 2.74
CA VAL A 123 -3.48 -8.56 3.13
C VAL A 123 -3.54 -8.36 4.64
N GLY A 124 -3.65 -7.10 5.07
CA GLY A 124 -3.99 -6.76 6.46
C GLY A 124 -5.51 -6.71 6.64
N ILE A 125 -6.09 -7.62 7.43
CA ILE A 125 -7.52 -7.58 7.73
C ILE A 125 -7.80 -6.44 8.71
N ARG A 126 -8.36 -5.34 8.20
CA ARG A 126 -8.74 -4.15 8.99
C ARG A 126 -10.03 -3.53 8.50
N SER A 127 -10.74 -2.82 9.37
CA SER A 127 -11.81 -1.90 8.98
C SER A 127 -11.45 -0.46 9.34
N VAL A 128 -11.85 0.46 8.48
CA VAL A 128 -11.64 1.90 8.66
C VAL A 128 -12.98 2.61 8.51
N ALA A 129 -13.33 3.49 9.45
CA ALA A 129 -14.58 4.22 9.40
C ALA A 129 -14.47 5.58 10.07
N VAL A 130 -15.28 6.55 9.64
CA VAL A 130 -15.53 7.79 10.37
C VAL A 130 -16.94 7.72 10.93
N LYS A 131 -17.10 7.89 12.25
CA LYS A 131 -18.41 7.93 12.92
C LYS A 131 -18.45 9.16 13.83
N GLY A 132 -19.34 10.10 13.50
CA GLY A 132 -19.35 11.40 14.16
C GLY A 132 -18.01 12.12 13.97
N GLU A 133 -17.36 12.47 15.07
CA GLU A 133 -16.07 13.17 15.09
C GLU A 133 -14.87 12.21 15.29
N GLN A 134 -15.09 10.89 15.25
CA GLN A 134 -14.05 9.90 15.50
C GLN A 134 -13.64 9.18 14.22
N PHE A 135 -12.32 9.09 14.01
CA PHE A 135 -11.72 8.15 13.07
C PHE A 135 -11.51 6.82 13.77
N LEU A 136 -12.00 5.74 13.19
CA LEU A 136 -12.00 4.41 13.78
C LEU A 136 -11.16 3.45 12.94
N ILE A 137 -10.29 2.70 13.60
CA ILE A 137 -9.64 1.50 13.04
C ILE A 137 -10.13 0.32 13.86
N ASN A 138 -10.68 -0.71 13.20
CA ASN A 138 -11.24 -1.89 13.85
C ASN A 138 -12.25 -1.54 14.97
N HIS A 139 -13.16 -0.61 14.65
CA HIS A 139 -14.19 -0.07 15.55
C HIS A 139 -13.68 0.69 16.78
N LYS A 140 -12.37 0.93 16.90
CA LYS A 140 -11.75 1.66 18.01
C LYS A 140 -11.29 3.06 17.57
N PRO A 141 -11.52 4.11 18.37
CA PRO A 141 -11.00 5.45 18.09
C PRO A 141 -9.48 5.45 17.93
N PHE A 142 -9.00 6.08 16.86
CA PHE A 142 -7.59 6.19 16.54
C PHE A 142 -7.15 7.67 16.58
N TYR A 143 -5.98 7.93 17.16
CA TYR A 143 -5.40 9.26 17.24
C TYR A 143 -4.07 9.28 16.48
N PHE A 144 -4.00 10.12 15.45
CA PHE A 144 -2.84 10.25 14.58
C PHE A 144 -1.73 11.06 15.25
N THR A 145 -0.52 10.53 15.21
CA THR A 145 0.71 11.22 15.61
C THR A 145 1.79 10.97 14.57
N GLY A 146 2.48 12.01 14.16
CA GLY A 146 3.59 11.91 13.20
C GLY A 146 3.66 13.10 12.25
N PHE A 147 3.95 12.83 10.97
CA PHE A 147 4.56 13.82 10.09
C PHE A 147 3.90 13.90 8.70
N GLY A 148 3.95 15.08 8.09
CA GLY A 148 4.03 15.18 6.63
C GLY A 148 5.49 14.99 6.23
N ARG A 149 5.78 14.03 5.36
CA ARG A 149 7.15 13.72 4.92
C ARG A 149 7.44 14.31 3.55
N HIS A 150 8.66 14.13 3.05
CA HIS A 150 9.01 14.26 1.64
C HIS A 150 10.00 13.15 1.25
N GLU A 151 9.91 12.64 0.02
CA GLU A 151 11.04 11.94 -0.60
C GLU A 151 12.09 13.00 -0.97
N ASP A 152 13.02 13.32 -0.08
CA ASP A 152 14.05 14.36 -0.27
C ASP A 152 15.35 13.97 0.47
N ALA A 153 16.49 14.12 -0.23
CA ALA A 153 17.80 13.80 0.33
C ALA A 153 18.93 14.56 -0.39
N ASP A 154 20.04 14.77 0.33
CA ASP A 154 21.16 15.67 -0.03
C ASP A 154 21.62 15.59 -1.49
N LEU A 155 21.93 14.38 -1.98
CA LEU A 155 22.55 14.20 -3.30
C LEU A 155 21.61 13.64 -4.36
N ARG A 156 20.60 12.88 -3.94
CA ARG A 156 19.73 12.09 -4.82
C ARG A 156 18.35 12.72 -5.05
N GLY A 157 18.05 13.84 -4.39
CA GLY A 157 16.72 14.46 -4.44
C GLY A 157 15.66 13.46 -4.02
N LYS A 158 14.71 13.16 -4.93
CA LYS A 158 13.61 12.22 -4.69
C LYS A 158 13.96 10.74 -4.97
N GLY A 159 15.22 10.45 -5.27
CA GLY A 159 15.66 9.08 -5.57
C GLY A 159 15.50 8.16 -4.36
N PHE A 160 14.77 7.06 -4.52
CA PHE A 160 14.55 6.07 -3.47
C PHE A 160 15.86 5.45 -2.96
N ASP A 161 15.93 5.20 -1.65
CA ASP A 161 17.10 4.60 -0.98
C ASP A 161 16.67 3.81 0.25
N ASN A 162 17.06 2.53 0.28
CA ASN A 162 16.70 1.63 1.39
C ASN A 162 17.30 2.06 2.73
N VAL A 163 18.51 2.63 2.74
CA VAL A 163 19.15 3.05 4.00
C VAL A 163 18.39 4.22 4.61
N LEU A 164 17.99 5.20 3.78
CA LEU A 164 17.17 6.32 4.21
C LEU A 164 15.79 5.87 4.70
N MET A 165 15.14 4.95 3.97
CA MET A 165 13.87 4.36 4.40
C MET A 165 13.99 3.75 5.79
N VAL A 166 14.97 2.87 6.02
CA VAL A 166 15.18 2.23 7.34
C VAL A 166 15.50 3.26 8.42
N HIS A 167 16.38 4.22 8.12
CA HIS A 167 16.81 5.23 9.08
C HIS A 167 15.64 6.12 9.54
N ASP A 168 14.85 6.63 8.59
CA ASP A 168 13.72 7.49 8.91
C ASP A 168 12.63 6.74 9.67
N HIS A 169 12.34 5.49 9.31
CA HIS A 169 11.38 4.68 10.06
C HIS A 169 11.85 4.39 11.49
N ALA A 170 13.15 4.16 11.70
CA ALA A 170 13.71 4.03 13.04
C ALA A 170 13.57 5.34 13.85
N LEU A 171 13.74 6.51 13.22
CA LEU A 171 13.51 7.81 13.87
C LEU A 171 12.03 8.05 14.19
N MET A 172 11.13 7.68 13.28
CA MET A 172 9.68 7.78 13.49
C MET A 172 9.21 6.89 14.64
N ASP A 173 9.72 5.65 14.72
CA ASP A 173 9.45 4.76 15.85
C ASP A 173 10.01 5.33 17.16
N TRP A 174 11.27 5.79 17.15
CA TRP A 174 11.92 6.37 18.32
C TRP A 174 11.15 7.56 18.93
N ILE A 175 10.57 8.43 18.08
CA ILE A 175 9.80 9.59 18.55
C ILE A 175 8.34 9.22 18.90
N GLY A 176 7.92 7.98 18.65
CA GLY A 176 6.58 7.47 18.95
C GLY A 176 5.52 7.86 17.93
N ALA A 177 5.90 8.13 16.68
CA ALA A 177 4.95 8.42 15.61
C ALA A 177 4.25 7.14 15.15
N ASN A 178 2.92 7.20 14.98
CA ASN A 178 2.11 6.07 14.51
C ASN A 178 1.56 6.26 13.09
N SER A 179 1.84 7.41 12.47
CA SER A 179 1.30 7.76 11.17
C SER A 179 2.15 8.76 10.39
N TYR A 180 1.98 8.80 9.07
CA TYR A 180 2.46 9.90 8.24
C TYR A 180 1.56 10.13 7.02
N ARG A 181 1.72 11.30 6.38
CA ARG A 181 1.10 11.61 5.09
C ARG A 181 2.15 11.68 3.99
N THR A 182 1.88 11.07 2.83
CA THR A 182 2.75 11.07 1.63
C THR A 182 2.79 12.44 0.94
N SER A 183 3.22 13.45 1.67
CA SER A 183 3.23 14.84 1.20
C SER A 183 4.32 14.97 0.12
N HIS A 184 4.06 15.48 -1.08
CA HIS A 184 2.79 15.91 -1.68
C HIS A 184 2.50 15.13 -2.96
N TYR A 185 2.74 13.81 -2.92
CA TYR A 185 2.69 12.91 -4.06
C TYR A 185 2.76 11.46 -3.57
N PRO A 186 2.26 10.49 -4.36
CA PRO A 186 2.42 9.08 -4.01
C PRO A 186 3.89 8.71 -3.85
N TYR A 187 4.24 8.01 -2.77
CA TYR A 187 5.62 7.58 -2.48
C TYR A 187 5.98 6.28 -3.19
N ALA A 188 7.25 5.87 -3.09
CA ALA A 188 7.69 4.55 -3.50
C ALA A 188 6.87 3.48 -2.76
N GLU A 189 6.48 2.41 -3.46
CA GLU A 189 5.60 1.37 -2.91
C GLU A 189 6.25 0.67 -1.70
N GLU A 190 7.58 0.60 -1.69
CA GLU A 190 8.39 0.09 -0.59
C GLU A 190 8.09 0.80 0.74
N MET A 191 7.70 2.07 0.71
CA MET A 191 7.30 2.82 1.92
C MET A 191 5.97 2.33 2.48
N LEU A 192 5.01 1.99 1.60
CA LEU A 192 3.70 1.49 2.00
C LEU A 192 3.79 0.02 2.42
N ASP A 193 4.61 -0.78 1.73
CA ASP A 193 4.96 -2.14 2.15
C ASP A 193 5.55 -2.16 3.55
N TRP A 194 6.50 -1.26 3.85
CA TRP A 194 7.06 -1.11 5.20
C TRP A 194 5.98 -0.74 6.22
N ALA A 195 5.08 0.17 5.87
CA ALA A 195 3.99 0.60 6.74
C ALA A 195 2.99 -0.53 7.02
N ASP A 196 2.68 -1.36 6.04
CA ASP A 196 1.83 -2.54 6.20
C ASP A 196 2.48 -3.55 7.16
N GLU A 197 3.77 -3.84 7.02
CA GLU A 197 4.53 -4.76 7.89
C GLU A 197 4.65 -4.28 9.34
N HIS A 198 4.81 -2.96 9.55
CA HIS A 198 5.09 -2.40 10.87
C HIS A 198 3.85 -1.77 11.54
N GLY A 199 2.68 -1.87 10.90
CA GLY A 199 1.45 -1.31 11.46
C GLY A 199 1.43 0.23 11.49
N ILE A 200 2.03 0.91 10.51
CA ILE A 200 2.06 2.38 10.44
C ILE A 200 0.85 2.87 9.62
N VAL A 201 0.13 3.86 10.13
CA VAL A 201 -1.05 4.39 9.44
C VAL A 201 -0.65 5.48 8.44
N VAL A 202 -1.03 5.32 7.17
CA VAL A 202 -0.66 6.26 6.11
C VAL A 202 -1.89 7.00 5.58
N ILE A 203 -1.78 8.31 5.44
CA ILE A 203 -2.68 9.11 4.59
C ILE A 203 -2.01 9.25 3.23
N ASP A 204 -2.58 8.62 2.22
CA ASP A 204 -2.03 8.67 0.86
C ASP A 204 -2.55 9.90 0.08
N GLU A 205 -1.63 10.67 -0.49
CA GLU A 205 -1.90 11.97 -1.11
C GLU A 205 -1.49 11.96 -2.59
N THR A 206 -2.39 12.46 -3.44
CA THR A 206 -2.10 12.67 -4.87
C THR A 206 -1.11 13.82 -5.10
N ALA A 207 -0.55 13.93 -6.31
CA ALA A 207 0.32 15.06 -6.68
C ALA A 207 -0.39 16.43 -6.81
N ALA A 208 -1.68 16.53 -6.48
CA ALA A 208 -2.47 17.75 -6.60
C ALA A 208 -2.17 18.72 -5.44
N CYS A 209 -1.03 19.41 -5.53
CA CYS A 209 -0.59 20.40 -4.56
C CYS A 209 -0.60 21.81 -5.16
N ARG A 210 -1.21 22.77 -4.44
CA ARG A 210 -1.14 24.20 -4.73
C ARG A 210 -1.14 24.95 -3.40
N LEU A 211 -0.13 25.78 -3.19
CA LEU A 211 -0.09 26.78 -2.13
C LEU A 211 -0.79 28.07 -2.59
#